data_AF-A0A8H7KUA0-F1
#
_entry.id   AF-A0A8H7KUA0-F1
#
_cell.length_a   1.000
_cell.length_b   1.000
_cell.length_c   1.000
_cell.angle_alpha   90.00
_cell.angle_beta   90.00
_cell.angle_gamma   90.00
#
_symmetry.space_group_name_H-M   'P 1'
#
loop_
_entity.id
_entity.type
_entity.pdbx_description
1 polymer ?
#
loop_
_entity_poly.entity_id
_entity_poly.type
_entity_poly.pdbx_seq_one_letter_code
_entity_poly.pdbx_strand_id
1 'polypeptide(L)'
;MLPQGGFELHTPHEHAAKYAVAPDFAVSFSHSSRYMPPTAPAGMPCVAVVYARLIDLEGNDRGIKSLIVPLHDGKNMTPGVTSKLLPPRGGSRPVNHSLTTFNHVRLTPTALLGTDAPASPDEFFHAIHRVVVGGLTMAAVTLPALRTSAFIAGRYSLRRKTLDYKGREIPIITFQTQKIPVLTAVAQAFAMDAFLDWGIQMFTSKEVKDERVKHAIASLVKTVVVGHTLDAGYELADRCGAQGLFEVNQITGNFNDLRGAAIAEGDILVVAIRLATELLLERYAVPPSSNPTSLLARHELSLFAELQAQLRAMPSHRAPDFDTQNLPSCVPLVTAIGHRMAYDAAVSAGMDAGLLALYEVSCIKADAAWYVENTEITRVGIREMEARAVEAVFPRLEEFLEALDVEPYITAPIISEEKWSRYVNELQTFSSPDASSRSVLGPGGMLSSKL
;
A
#
# COMPACT_ATOMS: atom_id res chain seq x y z
N MET A 1 32.21 -4.67 -22.04
CA MET A 1 32.94 -3.38 -22.21
C MET A 1 33.40 -3.28 -23.65
N LEU A 2 33.71 -2.08 -24.14
CA LEU A 2 34.25 -1.89 -25.50
C LEU A 2 35.76 -1.63 -25.49
N PRO A 3 36.55 -2.15 -26.47
CA PRO A 3 38.02 -1.99 -26.49
C PRO A 3 38.50 -0.54 -26.48
N GLN A 4 37.76 0.36 -27.12
CA GLN A 4 38.02 1.80 -27.20
C GLN A 4 37.60 2.59 -25.93
N GLY A 5 37.21 1.89 -24.87
CA GLY A 5 36.50 2.46 -23.72
C GLY A 5 35.00 2.56 -23.96
N GLY A 6 34.23 2.60 -22.87
CA GLY A 6 32.77 2.67 -22.89
C GLY A 6 32.08 1.31 -22.86
N PHE A 7 30.78 1.32 -23.14
CA PHE A 7 29.91 0.16 -22.92
C PHE A 7 29.00 -0.09 -24.11
N GLU A 8 28.65 -1.34 -24.32
CA GLU A 8 27.56 -1.74 -25.21
C GLU A 8 26.48 -2.40 -24.36
N LEU A 9 25.29 -1.84 -24.35
CA LEU A 9 24.14 -2.34 -23.61
C LEU A 9 23.23 -3.13 -24.56
N HIS A 10 22.96 -4.37 -24.20
CA HIS A 10 22.18 -5.28 -25.03
C HIS A 10 21.24 -6.15 -24.18
N THR A 11 20.05 -6.39 -24.72
CA THR A 11 19.00 -7.28 -24.21
C THR A 11 18.95 -8.50 -25.13
N PRO A 12 19.57 -9.63 -24.76
CA PRO A 12 19.83 -10.72 -25.70
C PRO A 12 18.64 -11.61 -26.06
N HIS A 13 17.50 -11.52 -25.35
CA HIS A 13 16.30 -12.31 -25.67
C HIS A 13 14.99 -11.54 -25.43
N GLU A 14 13.99 -11.74 -26.29
CA GLU A 14 12.67 -11.07 -26.20
C GLU A 14 11.83 -11.55 -25.00
N HIS A 15 11.97 -12.81 -24.56
CA HIS A 15 11.24 -13.39 -23.43
C HIS A 15 11.77 -12.98 -22.04
N ALA A 16 12.71 -12.05 -22.01
CA ALA A 16 13.53 -11.77 -20.83
C ALA A 16 12.98 -10.64 -19.93
N ALA A 17 11.70 -10.28 -20.01
CA ALA A 17 11.12 -9.21 -19.20
C ALA A 17 11.16 -9.54 -17.70
N LYS A 18 12.00 -8.84 -16.90
CA LYS A 18 12.04 -9.00 -15.44
C LYS A 18 12.00 -7.67 -14.69
N TYR A 19 11.29 -7.71 -13.55
CA TYR A 19 11.36 -6.75 -12.45
C TYR A 19 12.74 -6.79 -11.78
N ALA A 20 13.15 -5.66 -11.21
CA ALA A 20 14.09 -5.64 -10.10
C ALA A 20 13.30 -5.67 -8.77
N VAL A 21 13.88 -6.32 -7.77
CA VAL A 21 13.51 -6.41 -6.33
C VAL A 21 12.73 -7.65 -5.88
N ALA A 22 13.48 -8.75 -5.69
CA ALA A 22 13.37 -9.72 -4.58
C ALA A 22 14.63 -10.61 -4.60
N PRO A 23 15.53 -10.54 -3.61
CA PRO A 23 16.67 -11.44 -3.50
C PRO A 23 16.35 -12.49 -2.44
N ASP A 24 16.13 -13.73 -2.87
CA ASP A 24 16.47 -14.92 -2.06
C ASP A 24 16.30 -16.25 -2.82
N PHE A 25 15.88 -16.22 -4.08
CA PHE A 25 16.03 -17.38 -4.97
C PHE A 25 17.11 -17.12 -6.01
N ALA A 26 18.30 -17.64 -5.73
CA ALA A 26 19.38 -17.78 -6.69
C ALA A 26 18.94 -18.71 -7.83
N VAL A 27 18.36 -18.15 -8.88
CA VAL A 27 18.31 -18.80 -10.19
C VAL A 27 19.02 -17.89 -11.19
N SER A 28 20.25 -18.29 -11.52
CA SER A 28 21.07 -17.70 -12.56
C SER A 28 20.31 -17.67 -13.88
N PHE A 29 19.85 -16.50 -14.32
CA PHE A 29 19.51 -16.26 -15.73
C PHE A 29 19.97 -14.85 -16.14
N SER A 30 20.88 -14.82 -17.11
CA SER A 30 21.79 -13.73 -17.45
C SER A 30 21.24 -12.71 -18.45
N HIS A 31 19.94 -12.53 -18.64
CA HIS A 31 19.43 -11.77 -19.80
C HIS A 31 18.11 -11.04 -19.43
N SER A 32 17.92 -9.73 -19.73
CA SER A 32 16.66 -9.06 -19.37
C SER A 32 16.19 -7.83 -20.18
N SER A 33 14.88 -7.78 -20.48
CA SER A 33 14.08 -6.58 -20.83
C SER A 33 13.53 -5.93 -19.55
N ARG A 34 13.31 -4.61 -19.53
CA ARG A 34 12.76 -3.90 -18.35
C ARG A 34 11.25 -3.79 -18.45
N TYR A 35 10.53 -4.23 -17.43
CA TYR A 35 9.06 -4.21 -17.34
C TYR A 35 8.63 -3.20 -16.29
N MET A 36 7.67 -2.32 -16.62
CA MET A 36 7.03 -1.27 -15.81
C MET A 36 7.57 0.16 -15.87
N PRO A 37 8.87 0.48 -16.09
CA PRO A 37 9.27 1.87 -16.22
C PRO A 37 8.46 2.60 -17.32
N PRO A 38 7.97 3.82 -17.07
CA PRO A 38 7.21 4.58 -18.06
C PRO A 38 8.14 5.19 -19.12
N THR A 39 8.61 4.37 -20.06
CA THR A 39 9.65 4.76 -21.04
C THR A 39 9.11 5.11 -22.42
N ALA A 40 7.79 5.16 -22.60
CA ALA A 40 7.22 5.62 -23.86
C ALA A 40 7.39 7.14 -24.00
N PRO A 41 7.72 7.65 -25.20
CA PRO A 41 7.79 9.08 -25.47
C PRO A 41 6.50 9.81 -25.07
N ALA A 42 6.64 10.87 -24.28
CA ALA A 42 5.53 11.67 -23.74
C ALA A 42 5.80 13.18 -23.86
N GLY A 43 6.49 13.62 -24.91
CA GLY A 43 6.74 15.04 -25.20
C GLY A 43 7.95 15.65 -24.50
N MET A 44 8.63 14.93 -23.61
CA MET A 44 9.87 15.35 -22.95
C MET A 44 10.98 14.31 -23.13
N PRO A 45 12.26 14.73 -23.25
CA PRO A 45 13.37 13.79 -23.26
C PRO A 45 13.40 12.93 -21.99
N CYS A 46 13.80 11.66 -22.13
CA CYS A 46 13.89 10.72 -21.03
C CYS A 46 15.28 10.07 -20.99
N VAL A 47 15.84 10.02 -19.79
CA VAL A 47 17.07 9.30 -19.43
C VAL A 47 16.72 8.33 -18.31
N ALA A 48 17.32 7.15 -18.32
CA ALA A 48 17.14 6.16 -17.27
C ALA A 48 18.46 5.76 -16.62
N VAL A 49 18.37 5.36 -15.35
CA VAL A 49 19.40 4.57 -14.69
C VAL A 49 19.09 3.09 -14.92
N VAL A 50 19.97 2.40 -15.64
CA VAL A 50 19.80 0.98 -16.02
C VAL A 50 20.79 0.13 -15.24
N TYR A 51 20.29 -0.83 -14.46
CA TYR A 51 21.10 -1.77 -13.70
C TYR A 51 21.42 -3.03 -14.49
N ALA A 52 22.59 -3.13 -15.12
CA ALA A 52 22.97 -4.26 -15.98
C ALA A 52 24.17 -5.03 -15.41
N ARG A 53 24.28 -6.32 -15.76
CA ARG A 53 25.47 -7.12 -15.44
C ARG A 53 26.62 -6.68 -16.35
N LEU A 54 27.71 -6.21 -15.75
CA LEU A 54 28.87 -5.72 -16.49
C LEU A 54 29.80 -6.89 -16.82
N ILE A 55 30.01 -7.14 -18.11
CA ILE A 55 31.00 -8.10 -18.60
C ILE A 55 32.20 -7.31 -19.14
N ASP A 56 33.41 -7.67 -18.73
CA ASP A 56 34.64 -7.02 -19.20
C ASP A 56 35.11 -7.55 -20.58
N LEU A 57 36.28 -7.12 -21.03
CA LEU A 57 36.85 -7.52 -22.32
C LEU A 57 37.39 -8.96 -22.33
N GLU A 58 37.68 -9.52 -21.17
CA GLU A 58 38.16 -10.90 -20.99
C GLU A 58 36.98 -11.88 -20.81
N GLY A 59 35.75 -11.37 -20.74
CA GLY A 59 34.54 -12.15 -20.51
C GLY A 59 34.20 -12.37 -19.04
N ASN A 60 34.91 -11.72 -18.11
CA ASN A 60 34.63 -11.86 -16.68
C ASN A 60 33.41 -11.02 -16.28
N ASP A 61 32.59 -11.61 -15.40
CA ASP A 61 31.45 -10.96 -14.79
C ASP A 61 31.89 -10.05 -13.64
N ARG A 62 31.62 -8.75 -13.77
CA ARG A 62 31.93 -7.71 -12.79
C ARG A 62 30.73 -7.35 -11.90
N GLY A 63 29.64 -8.12 -11.97
CA GLY A 63 28.43 -7.93 -11.19
C GLY A 63 27.46 -6.90 -11.78
N ILE A 64 26.42 -6.54 -11.02
CA ILE A 64 25.40 -5.57 -11.45
C ILE A 64 25.91 -4.14 -11.22
N LYS A 65 25.87 -3.32 -12.28
CA LYS A 65 26.30 -1.92 -12.29
C LYS A 65 25.20 -1.02 -12.84
N SER A 66 25.20 0.25 -12.44
CA SER A 66 24.23 1.26 -12.91
C SER A 66 24.82 2.11 -14.03
N LEU A 67 24.05 2.30 -15.10
CA LEU A 67 24.42 3.05 -16.29
C LEU A 67 23.39 4.14 -16.56
N ILE A 68 23.83 5.35 -16.93
CA ILE A 68 22.97 6.40 -17.48
C ILE A 68 22.74 6.11 -18.96
N VAL A 69 21.47 6.00 -19.35
CA VAL A 69 21.06 5.66 -20.72
C VAL A 69 20.01 6.65 -21.23
N PRO A 70 20.30 7.45 -22.27
CA PRO A 70 19.27 8.19 -22.99
C PRO A 70 18.27 7.23 -23.64
N LEU A 71 16.97 7.43 -23.39
CA LEU A 71 15.92 6.57 -23.92
C LEU A 71 15.25 7.19 -25.14
N HIS A 72 14.80 8.44 -25.06
CA HIS A 72 14.14 9.15 -26.15
C HIS A 72 14.26 10.68 -26.03
N ASP A 73 14.05 11.40 -27.12
CA ASP A 73 14.02 12.87 -27.18
C ASP A 73 12.64 13.47 -26.81
N GLY A 74 11.67 12.62 -26.48
CA GLY A 74 10.28 12.99 -26.20
C GLY A 74 9.32 12.66 -27.33
N LYS A 75 9.84 12.31 -28.51
CA LYS A 75 9.09 11.84 -29.68
C LYS A 75 9.66 10.53 -30.23
N ASN A 76 10.97 10.47 -30.43
CA ASN A 76 11.68 9.37 -31.05
C ASN A 76 12.58 8.65 -30.04
N MET A 77 12.60 7.33 -30.11
CA MET A 77 13.52 6.52 -29.33
C MET A 77 14.96 6.71 -29.80
N THR A 78 15.90 6.58 -28.87
CA THR A 78 17.34 6.52 -29.16
C THR A 78 17.64 5.28 -30.01
N PRO A 79 18.56 5.35 -31.00
CA PRO A 79 18.93 4.19 -31.79
C PRO A 79 19.29 2.97 -30.94
N GLY A 80 18.67 1.83 -31.24
CA GLY A 80 18.84 0.58 -30.49
C GLY A 80 17.98 0.46 -29.23
N VAL A 81 17.26 1.51 -28.80
CA VAL A 81 16.30 1.42 -27.69
C VAL A 81 14.89 1.21 -28.23
N THR A 82 14.18 0.20 -27.73
CA THR A 82 12.76 -0.02 -28.06
C THR A 82 11.92 0.12 -26.79
N SER A 83 10.79 0.80 -26.90
CA SER A 83 9.77 0.87 -25.84
C SER A 83 8.44 0.35 -26.39
N LYS A 84 7.91 -0.73 -25.82
CA LYS A 84 6.58 -1.27 -26.15
C LYS A 84 5.61 -0.94 -25.01
N LEU A 85 4.62 -0.11 -25.29
CA LEU A 85 3.63 0.33 -24.29
C LEU A 85 2.83 -0.88 -23.78
N LEU A 86 2.68 -0.98 -22.45
CA LEU A 86 1.83 -1.97 -21.81
C LEU A 86 0.37 -1.48 -21.78
N PRO A 87 -0.60 -2.41 -21.77
CA PRO A 87 -1.99 -2.02 -21.57
C PRO A 87 -2.19 -1.35 -20.20
N PRO A 88 -3.23 -0.51 -20.03
CA PRO A 88 -3.58 0.07 -18.74
C PRO A 88 -3.79 -1.00 -17.67
N ARG A 89 -3.41 -0.72 -16.41
CA ARG A 89 -3.74 -1.62 -15.29
C ARG A 89 -5.24 -1.46 -14.99
N GLY A 90 -5.91 -2.58 -14.70
CA GLY A 90 -7.37 -2.61 -14.56
C GLY A 90 -7.89 -1.60 -13.54
N GLY A 91 -8.67 -0.63 -14.02
CA GLY A 91 -9.29 0.42 -13.19
C GLY A 91 -8.35 1.51 -12.68
N SER A 92 -7.06 1.50 -13.07
CA SER A 92 -6.10 2.56 -12.71
C SER A 92 -5.97 3.59 -13.82
N ARG A 93 -5.64 4.83 -13.46
CA ARG A 93 -5.29 5.88 -14.40
C ARG A 93 -4.05 5.50 -15.21
N PRO A 94 -4.02 5.80 -16.52
CA PRO A 94 -2.96 5.35 -17.39
C PRO A 94 -1.63 6.01 -17.03
N VAL A 95 -0.66 5.18 -16.67
CA VAL A 95 0.76 5.50 -16.71
C VAL A 95 1.34 4.74 -17.90
N ASN A 96 2.23 5.36 -18.67
CA ASN A 96 2.82 4.77 -19.88
C ASN A 96 3.86 3.67 -19.59
N HIS A 97 3.55 2.78 -18.64
CA HIS A 97 4.35 1.61 -18.31
C HIS A 97 4.69 0.84 -19.57
N SER A 98 5.96 0.49 -19.73
CA SER A 98 6.46 -0.05 -20.98
C SER A 98 7.39 -1.24 -20.75
N LEU A 99 7.55 -2.03 -21.81
CA LEU A 99 8.65 -2.96 -21.98
C LEU A 99 9.79 -2.24 -22.71
N THR A 100 10.92 -2.05 -22.05
CA THR A 100 12.11 -1.43 -22.64
C THR A 100 13.16 -2.47 -22.98
N THR A 101 13.64 -2.48 -24.21
CA THR A 101 14.76 -3.33 -24.66
C THR A 101 15.87 -2.52 -25.29
N PHE A 102 17.09 -3.04 -25.19
CA PHE A 102 18.30 -2.42 -25.71
C PHE A 102 18.94 -3.35 -26.75
N ASN A 103 19.26 -2.86 -27.93
CA ASN A 103 19.88 -3.61 -29.01
C ASN A 103 21.22 -2.97 -29.37
N HIS A 104 22.30 -3.45 -28.74
CA HIS A 104 23.68 -3.00 -28.98
C HIS A 104 23.83 -1.47 -28.86
N VAL A 105 23.25 -0.90 -27.79
CA VAL A 105 23.27 0.54 -27.52
C VAL A 105 24.65 0.94 -27.01
N ARG A 106 25.34 1.81 -27.74
CA ARG A 106 26.68 2.28 -27.38
C ARG A 106 26.61 3.44 -26.39
N LEU A 107 27.38 3.33 -25.32
CA LEU A 107 27.45 4.29 -24.23
C LEU A 107 28.90 4.74 -24.02
N THR A 108 29.08 6.01 -23.67
CA THR A 108 30.40 6.58 -23.34
C THR A 108 30.94 6.02 -22.02
N PRO A 109 32.26 6.12 -21.75
CA PRO A 109 32.81 5.72 -20.45
C PRO A 109 32.15 6.42 -19.25
N THR A 110 31.70 7.67 -19.45
CA THR A 110 31.02 8.49 -18.43
C THR A 110 29.59 8.03 -18.12
N ALA A 111 29.05 7.05 -18.84
CA ALA A 111 27.72 6.51 -18.56
C ALA A 111 27.69 5.64 -17.30
N LEU A 112 28.83 5.07 -16.87
CA LEU A 112 28.89 4.25 -15.66
C LEU A 112 28.80 5.11 -14.40
N LEU A 113 27.86 4.77 -13.52
CA LEU A 113 27.75 5.35 -12.20
C LEU A 113 28.55 4.49 -11.21
N GLY A 114 29.72 4.99 -10.81
CA GLY A 114 30.65 4.27 -9.92
C GLY A 114 31.85 3.68 -10.67
N THR A 115 32.40 2.59 -10.15
CA THR A 115 33.62 1.95 -10.68
C THR A 115 33.32 0.66 -11.45
N ASP A 116 34.16 0.31 -12.41
CA ASP A 116 34.12 -0.93 -13.18
C ASP A 116 34.74 -2.14 -12.46
N ALA A 117 35.33 -1.92 -11.28
CA ALA A 117 35.80 -2.99 -10.39
C ALA A 117 34.70 -4.02 -10.07
N PRO A 118 35.05 -5.30 -9.84
CA PRO A 118 34.09 -6.34 -9.47
C PRO A 118 33.22 -5.91 -8.30
N ALA A 119 31.90 -5.96 -8.46
CA ALA A 119 30.97 -5.61 -7.40
C ALA A 119 30.88 -6.71 -6.34
N SER A 120 30.89 -6.30 -5.06
CA SER A 120 30.45 -7.20 -3.99
C SER A 120 28.92 -7.40 -4.06
N PRO A 121 28.39 -8.49 -3.49
CA PRO A 121 26.93 -8.68 -3.39
C PRO A 121 26.20 -7.49 -2.74
N ASP A 122 26.84 -6.83 -1.77
CA ASP A 122 26.26 -5.71 -1.01
C ASP A 122 26.26 -4.38 -1.78
N GLU A 123 27.11 -4.23 -2.80
CA GLU A 123 27.23 -2.99 -3.58
C GLU A 123 25.92 -2.68 -4.33
N PHE A 124 25.26 -3.72 -4.87
CA PHE A 124 23.97 -3.55 -5.54
C PHE A 124 22.90 -3.01 -4.57
N PHE A 125 22.83 -3.55 -3.35
CA PHE A 125 21.90 -3.09 -2.33
C PHE A 125 22.15 -1.65 -1.90
N HIS A 126 23.42 -1.25 -1.80
CA HIS A 126 23.79 0.15 -1.56
C HIS A 126 23.35 1.05 -2.73
N ALA A 127 23.54 0.60 -3.98
CA ALA A 127 23.13 1.36 -5.16
C ALA A 127 21.60 1.57 -5.23
N ILE A 128 20.82 0.58 -4.77
CA ILE A 128 19.35 0.67 -4.73
C ILE A 128 18.79 1.13 -3.38
N HIS A 129 19.59 1.68 -2.47
CA HIS A 129 19.12 2.07 -1.12
C HIS A 129 17.88 3.00 -1.15
N ARG A 130 17.72 3.80 -2.21
CA ARG A 130 16.55 4.67 -2.42
C ARG A 130 15.22 3.92 -2.53
N VAL A 131 15.24 2.61 -2.81
CA VAL A 131 14.05 1.75 -2.76
C VAL A 131 13.40 1.80 -1.37
N VAL A 132 14.20 1.86 -0.30
CA VAL A 132 13.68 1.96 1.06
C VAL A 132 12.98 3.29 1.30
N VAL A 133 13.58 4.39 0.82
CA VAL A 133 12.95 5.72 0.82
C VAL A 133 11.65 5.70 0.02
N GLY A 134 11.67 5.04 -1.14
CA GLY A 134 10.50 4.82 -1.98
C GLY A 134 9.39 4.06 -1.25
N GLY A 135 9.73 3.02 -0.48
CA GLY A 135 8.78 2.26 0.33
C GLY A 135 8.06 3.11 1.38
N LEU A 136 8.80 3.96 2.12
CA LEU A 136 8.20 4.92 3.05
C LEU A 136 7.37 5.99 2.32
N THR A 137 7.83 6.43 1.15
CA THR A 137 7.09 7.39 0.31
C THR A 137 5.78 6.79 -0.21
N MET A 138 5.76 5.49 -0.54
CA MET A 138 4.54 4.79 -0.97
C MET A 138 3.50 4.79 0.15
N ALA A 139 3.88 4.55 1.41
CA ALA A 139 2.97 4.71 2.55
C ALA A 139 2.39 6.12 2.63
N ALA A 140 3.23 7.14 2.50
CA ALA A 140 2.79 8.54 2.53
C ALA A 140 1.80 8.88 1.41
N VAL A 141 1.97 8.31 0.21
CA VAL A 141 1.07 8.50 -0.93
C VAL A 141 -0.26 7.75 -0.74
N THR A 142 -0.27 6.61 -0.04
CA THR A 142 -1.50 5.83 0.19
C THR A 142 -2.39 6.39 1.30
N LEU A 143 -1.83 7.12 2.27
CA LEU A 143 -2.58 7.61 3.43
C LEU A 143 -3.69 8.61 3.07
N PRO A 144 -3.49 9.59 2.15
CA PRO A 144 -4.59 10.43 1.67
C PRO A 144 -5.76 9.64 1.06
N ALA A 145 -5.53 8.46 0.46
CA ALA A 145 -6.60 7.63 -0.06
C ALA A 145 -7.45 6.96 1.04
N LEU A 146 -6.83 6.60 2.17
CA LEU A 146 -7.56 6.16 3.35
C LEU A 146 -8.44 7.29 3.89
N ARG A 147 -7.87 8.50 4.08
CA ARG A 147 -8.61 9.69 4.55
C ARG A 147 -9.77 10.04 3.61
N THR A 148 -9.52 10.14 2.30
CA THR A 148 -10.56 10.47 1.31
C THR A 148 -11.65 9.40 1.24
N SER A 149 -11.30 8.11 1.30
CA SER A 149 -12.30 7.03 1.28
C SER A 149 -13.17 7.06 2.53
N ALA A 150 -12.58 7.24 3.71
CA ALA A 150 -13.30 7.38 4.97
C ALA A 150 -14.24 8.60 4.95
N PHE A 151 -13.76 9.73 4.44
CA PHE A 151 -14.56 10.96 4.27
C PHE A 151 -15.75 10.77 3.34
N ILE A 152 -15.51 10.22 2.14
CA ILE A 152 -16.57 10.01 1.14
C ILE A 152 -17.63 9.05 1.68
N ALA A 153 -17.20 7.91 2.23
CA ALA A 153 -18.11 6.92 2.79
C ALA A 153 -18.88 7.46 4.00
N GLY A 154 -18.22 8.24 4.87
CA GLY A 154 -18.86 8.88 6.02
C GLY A 154 -19.94 9.88 5.61
N ARG A 155 -19.62 10.84 4.72
CA ARG A 155 -20.57 11.83 4.22
C ARG A 155 -21.71 11.18 3.43
N TYR A 156 -21.41 10.19 2.59
CA TYR A 156 -22.43 9.41 1.91
C TYR A 156 -23.38 8.72 2.91
N SER A 157 -22.84 8.09 3.95
CA SER A 157 -23.63 7.32 4.91
C SER A 157 -24.51 8.17 5.83
N LEU A 158 -24.07 9.40 6.13
CA LEU A 158 -24.85 10.41 6.87
C LEU A 158 -26.03 10.92 6.06
N ARG A 159 -25.87 11.07 4.73
CA ARG A 159 -26.92 11.57 3.83
C ARG A 159 -27.84 10.47 3.31
N ARG A 160 -27.30 9.31 2.95
CA ARG A 160 -28.06 8.23 2.31
C ARG A 160 -29.04 7.66 3.33
N LYS A 161 -30.32 7.67 3.00
CA LYS A 161 -31.37 7.15 3.87
C LYS A 161 -31.96 5.84 3.38
N THR A 162 -32.52 5.10 4.32
CA THR A 162 -33.36 3.91 4.12
C THR A 162 -34.50 3.92 5.12
N LEU A 163 -35.41 2.94 5.05
CA LEU A 163 -36.50 2.80 5.99
C LEU A 163 -36.10 1.90 7.17
N ASP A 164 -36.44 2.31 8.38
CA ASP A 164 -36.33 1.46 9.57
C ASP A 164 -37.48 0.44 9.67
N TYR A 165 -37.48 -0.40 10.70
CA TYR A 165 -38.53 -1.40 10.95
C TYR A 165 -39.95 -0.82 11.18
N LYS A 166 -40.04 0.51 11.38
CA LYS A 166 -41.29 1.27 11.54
C LYS A 166 -41.64 2.07 10.28
N GLY A 167 -40.87 1.92 9.19
CA GLY A 167 -41.06 2.67 7.96
C GLY A 167 -40.62 4.13 8.03
N ARG A 168 -39.81 4.51 9.04
CA ARG A 168 -39.26 5.87 9.16
C ARG A 168 -37.97 5.97 8.37
N GLU A 169 -37.81 7.10 7.69
CA GLU A 169 -36.60 7.41 6.94
C GLU A 169 -35.44 7.72 7.89
N ILE A 170 -34.36 6.93 7.86
CA ILE A 170 -33.18 7.08 8.72
C ILE A 170 -31.88 7.01 7.88
N PRO A 171 -30.82 7.74 8.25
CA PRO A 171 -29.51 7.60 7.63
C PRO A 171 -28.95 6.18 7.78
N ILE A 172 -28.29 5.66 6.74
CA ILE A 172 -27.72 4.32 6.78
C ILE A 172 -26.57 4.20 7.79
N ILE A 173 -25.89 5.30 8.15
CA ILE A 173 -24.83 5.28 9.18
C ILE A 173 -25.34 4.86 10.57
N THR A 174 -26.67 4.87 10.80
CA THR A 174 -27.26 4.44 12.07
C THR A 174 -27.14 2.92 12.30
N PHE A 175 -26.94 2.13 11.24
CA PHE A 175 -26.73 0.68 11.37
C PHE A 175 -25.27 0.36 11.72
N GLN A 176 -25.05 -0.54 12.68
CA GLN A 176 -23.70 -0.96 13.09
C GLN A 176 -22.87 -1.50 11.92
N THR A 177 -23.49 -2.21 10.98
CA THR A 177 -22.85 -2.75 9.78
C THR A 177 -22.33 -1.68 8.80
N GLN A 178 -22.84 -0.46 8.91
CA GLN A 178 -22.37 0.72 8.17
C GLN A 178 -21.41 1.56 9.01
N LYS A 179 -21.74 1.70 10.30
CA LYS A 179 -21.03 2.53 11.27
C LYS A 179 -19.62 2.02 11.55
N ILE A 180 -19.48 0.71 11.81
CA ILE A 180 -18.21 0.08 12.19
C ILE A 180 -17.13 0.32 11.12
N PRO A 181 -17.33 0.00 9.83
CA PRO A 181 -16.26 0.16 8.84
C PRO A 181 -15.86 1.62 8.63
N VAL A 182 -16.84 2.54 8.59
CA VAL A 182 -16.58 3.98 8.43
C VAL A 182 -15.75 4.52 9.59
N LEU A 183 -16.18 4.29 10.83
CA LEU A 183 -15.46 4.80 12.01
C LEU A 183 -14.10 4.12 12.18
N THR A 184 -14.00 2.83 11.85
CA THR A 184 -12.71 2.12 11.89
C THR A 184 -11.71 2.73 10.93
N ALA A 185 -12.12 3.04 9.69
CA ALA A 185 -11.26 3.71 8.72
C ALA A 185 -10.85 5.12 9.16
N VAL A 186 -11.75 5.86 9.83
CA VAL A 186 -11.41 7.16 10.45
C VAL A 186 -10.35 6.95 11.53
N ALA A 187 -10.56 6.04 12.49
CA ALA A 187 -9.58 5.76 13.54
C ALA A 187 -8.23 5.30 12.97
N GLN A 188 -8.23 4.43 11.97
CA GLN A 188 -7.02 4.01 11.26
C GLN A 188 -6.32 5.18 10.59
N ALA A 189 -7.04 6.12 9.96
CA ALA A 189 -6.43 7.29 9.34
C ALA A 189 -5.63 8.13 10.35
N PHE A 190 -6.23 8.44 11.51
CA PHE A 190 -5.55 9.18 12.58
C PHE A 190 -4.35 8.41 13.16
N ALA A 191 -4.47 7.10 13.37
CA ALA A 191 -3.35 6.28 13.84
C ALA A 191 -2.22 6.21 12.81
N MET A 192 -2.56 6.12 11.52
CA MET A 192 -1.58 6.09 10.43
C MET A 192 -0.90 7.43 10.22
N ASP A 193 -1.58 8.56 10.48
CA ASP A 193 -0.96 9.88 10.49
C ASP A 193 0.16 9.95 11.53
N ALA A 194 -0.16 9.59 12.77
CA ALA A 194 0.83 9.54 13.85
C ALA A 194 1.97 8.56 13.55
N PHE A 195 1.65 7.39 12.99
CA PHE A 195 2.65 6.36 12.70
C PHE A 195 3.58 6.76 11.55
N LEU A 196 3.03 7.36 10.48
CA LEU A 196 3.83 7.85 9.36
C LEU A 196 4.77 8.98 9.81
N ASP A 197 4.27 9.94 10.57
CA ASP A 197 5.06 11.06 11.10
C ASP A 197 6.20 10.55 11.99
N TRP A 198 5.88 9.64 12.93
CA TRP A 198 6.88 8.98 13.76
C TRP A 198 7.92 8.22 12.92
N GLY A 199 7.46 7.49 11.90
CA GLY A 199 8.31 6.72 10.99
C GLY A 199 9.28 7.60 10.19
N ILE A 200 8.79 8.73 9.66
CA ILE A 200 9.61 9.73 8.96
C ILE A 200 10.65 10.34 9.89
N GLN A 201 10.25 10.72 11.12
CA GLN A 201 11.17 11.27 12.11
C GLN A 201 12.29 10.27 12.45
N MET A 202 11.95 9.00 12.69
CA MET A 202 12.94 7.98 13.00
C MET A 202 13.83 7.64 11.81
N PHE A 203 13.27 7.59 10.60
CA PHE A 203 14.03 7.33 9.37
C PHE A 203 15.05 8.44 9.08
N THR A 204 14.68 9.69 9.34
CA THR A 204 15.52 10.87 9.10
C THR A 204 16.41 11.25 10.29
N SER A 205 16.18 10.64 11.46
CA SER A 205 16.95 10.91 12.67
C SER A 205 18.42 10.55 12.52
N LYS A 206 19.30 11.45 12.97
CA LYS A 206 20.75 11.21 13.07
C LYS A 206 21.12 10.36 14.29
N GLU A 207 20.19 10.20 15.23
CA GLU A 207 20.39 9.39 16.45
C GLU A 207 20.30 7.90 16.14
N VAL A 208 19.48 7.52 15.15
CA VAL A 208 19.42 6.15 14.62
C VAL A 208 20.63 5.93 13.71
N LYS A 209 21.70 5.36 14.27
CA LYS A 209 22.96 5.10 13.55
C LYS A 209 22.92 3.83 12.68
N ASP A 210 22.11 2.85 13.06
CA ASP A 210 22.00 1.60 12.32
C ASP A 210 20.98 1.75 11.18
N GLU A 211 21.48 1.79 9.95
CA GLU A 211 20.64 1.90 8.74
C GLU A 211 19.66 0.72 8.59
N ARG A 212 19.97 -0.45 9.16
CA ARG A 212 19.06 -1.61 9.15
C ARG A 212 17.80 -1.33 9.97
N VAL A 213 17.91 -0.57 11.06
CA VAL A 213 16.77 -0.15 11.87
C VAL A 213 15.90 0.84 11.10
N LYS A 214 16.49 1.79 10.37
CA LYS A 214 15.73 2.69 9.48
C LYS A 214 14.99 1.92 8.40
N HIS A 215 15.65 0.92 7.79
CA HIS A 215 15.02 0.06 6.79
C HIS A 215 13.85 -0.74 7.38
N ALA A 216 14.00 -1.26 8.59
CA ALA A 216 12.95 -1.96 9.31
C ALA A 216 11.74 -1.04 9.57
N ILE A 217 11.98 0.19 10.02
CA ILE A 217 10.93 1.19 10.26
C ILE A 217 10.18 1.52 8.97
N ALA A 218 10.89 1.80 7.88
CA ALA A 218 10.26 2.07 6.57
C ALA A 218 9.41 0.88 6.09
N SER A 219 9.89 -0.34 6.32
CA SER A 219 9.18 -1.58 5.99
C SER A 219 7.90 -1.76 6.83
N LEU A 220 7.97 -1.50 8.13
CA LEU A 220 6.83 -1.59 9.06
C LEU A 220 5.75 -0.56 8.72
N VAL A 221 6.16 0.71 8.52
CA VAL A 221 5.25 1.79 8.13
C VAL A 221 4.56 1.46 6.82
N LYS A 222 5.32 1.00 5.81
CA LYS A 222 4.75 0.57 4.54
C LYS A 222 3.73 -0.55 4.71
N THR A 223 4.07 -1.63 5.40
CA THR A 223 3.19 -2.78 5.58
C THR A 223 1.86 -2.38 6.20
N VAL A 224 1.88 -1.59 7.27
CA VAL A 224 0.65 -1.25 8.01
C VAL A 224 -0.16 -0.16 7.30
N VAL A 225 0.47 0.93 6.86
CA VAL A 225 -0.25 2.04 6.22
C VAL A 225 -0.88 1.57 4.91
N VAL A 226 -0.11 0.86 4.05
CA VAL A 226 -0.65 0.35 2.78
C VAL A 226 -1.72 -0.72 3.04
N GLY A 227 -1.50 -1.62 4.01
CA GLY A 227 -2.47 -2.65 4.38
C GLY A 227 -3.82 -2.05 4.77
N HIS A 228 -3.84 -1.15 5.75
CA HIS A 228 -5.07 -0.47 6.18
C HIS A 228 -5.73 0.33 5.05
N THR A 229 -4.97 1.04 4.22
CA THR A 229 -5.53 1.78 3.09
C THR A 229 -6.25 0.85 2.10
N LEU A 230 -5.64 -0.29 1.74
CA LEU A 230 -6.24 -1.21 0.76
C LEU A 230 -7.48 -1.90 1.33
N ASP A 231 -7.43 -2.38 2.56
CA ASP A 231 -8.57 -3.04 3.21
C ASP A 231 -9.76 -2.08 3.35
N ALA A 232 -9.50 -0.85 3.81
CA ALA A 232 -10.54 0.17 3.93
C ALA A 232 -11.10 0.59 2.56
N GLY A 233 -10.25 0.75 1.54
CA GLY A 233 -10.71 1.12 0.19
C GLY A 233 -11.69 0.11 -0.40
N TYR A 234 -11.42 -1.19 -0.18
CA TYR A 234 -12.33 -2.26 -0.58
C TYR A 234 -13.65 -2.22 0.20
N GLU A 235 -13.58 -2.23 1.53
CA GLU A 235 -14.78 -2.32 2.37
C GLU A 235 -15.68 -1.07 2.27
N LEU A 236 -15.08 0.12 2.22
CA LEU A 236 -15.81 1.39 2.12
C LEU A 236 -16.48 1.60 0.76
N ALA A 237 -15.91 1.06 -0.32
CA ALA A 237 -16.58 1.05 -1.62
C ALA A 237 -17.90 0.26 -1.52
N ASP A 238 -17.87 -0.92 -0.91
CA ASP A 238 -19.07 -1.74 -0.71
C ASP A 238 -20.08 -1.08 0.22
N ARG A 239 -19.62 -0.35 1.25
CA ARG A 239 -20.50 0.47 2.10
C ARG A 239 -21.19 1.61 1.35
N CYS A 240 -20.68 2.03 0.20
CA CYS A 240 -21.35 2.98 -0.69
C CYS A 240 -22.30 2.29 -1.69
N GLY A 241 -22.43 0.97 -1.65
CA GLY A 241 -23.20 0.18 -2.62
C GLY A 241 -22.70 0.39 -4.04
N ALA A 242 -23.60 0.33 -5.02
CA ALA A 242 -23.22 0.52 -6.44
C ALA A 242 -22.52 1.86 -6.70
N GLN A 243 -22.81 2.91 -5.91
CA GLN A 243 -22.14 4.20 -6.04
C GLN A 243 -20.63 4.09 -5.80
N GLY A 244 -20.18 3.23 -4.89
CA GLY A 244 -18.76 3.02 -4.61
C GLY A 244 -17.96 2.41 -5.77
N LEU A 245 -18.65 1.79 -6.74
CA LEU A 245 -18.05 1.19 -7.93
C LEU A 245 -17.80 2.19 -9.07
N PHE A 246 -18.41 3.38 -9.01
CA PHE A 246 -18.21 4.39 -10.06
C PHE A 246 -16.96 5.23 -9.77
N GLU A 247 -16.08 5.33 -10.76
CA GLU A 247 -14.81 6.08 -10.67
C GLU A 247 -15.03 7.54 -10.24
N VAL A 248 -16.15 8.15 -10.63
CA VAL A 248 -16.51 9.54 -10.25
C VAL A 248 -16.52 9.75 -8.73
N ASN A 249 -16.78 8.69 -7.96
CA ASN A 249 -16.81 8.71 -6.49
C ASN A 249 -15.45 8.43 -5.84
N GLN A 250 -14.36 8.41 -6.62
CA GLN A 250 -12.94 8.32 -6.23
C GLN A 250 -12.48 7.04 -5.51
N ILE A 251 -13.31 6.38 -4.69
CA ILE A 251 -12.87 5.26 -3.83
C ILE A 251 -12.24 4.13 -4.66
N THR A 252 -12.97 3.52 -5.58
CA THR A 252 -12.45 2.40 -6.38
C THR A 252 -11.30 2.80 -7.32
N GLY A 253 -11.34 4.03 -7.84
CA GLY A 253 -10.26 4.57 -8.69
C GLY A 253 -8.95 4.69 -7.92
N ASN A 254 -9.00 5.29 -6.73
CA ASN A 254 -7.84 5.40 -5.84
C ASN A 254 -7.34 4.03 -5.39
N PHE A 255 -8.25 3.10 -5.04
CA PHE A 255 -7.88 1.73 -4.70
C PHE A 255 -7.09 1.05 -5.82
N ASN A 256 -7.57 1.12 -7.06
CA ASN A 256 -6.91 0.50 -8.21
C ASN A 256 -5.56 1.17 -8.55
N ASP A 257 -5.46 2.50 -8.42
CA ASP A 257 -4.21 3.23 -8.60
C ASP A 257 -3.14 2.80 -7.59
N LEU A 258 -3.55 2.68 -6.33
CA LEU A 258 -2.66 2.49 -5.19
C LEU A 258 -2.41 1.03 -4.82
N ARG A 259 -3.16 0.07 -5.36
CA ARG A 259 -2.86 -1.36 -5.20
C ARG A 259 -1.43 -1.71 -5.58
N GLY A 260 -0.83 -0.98 -6.52
CA GLY A 260 0.58 -1.12 -6.88
C GLY A 260 1.56 -0.81 -5.76
N ALA A 261 1.19 -0.01 -4.75
CA ALA A 261 2.06 0.36 -3.63
C ALA A 261 2.45 -0.83 -2.73
N ALA A 262 1.62 -1.88 -2.69
CA ALA A 262 1.94 -3.12 -1.98
C ALA A 262 3.10 -3.90 -2.62
N ILE A 263 3.37 -3.66 -3.90
CA ILE A 263 4.33 -4.43 -4.72
C ILE A 263 5.54 -3.57 -5.12
N ALA A 264 5.30 -2.30 -5.47
CA ALA A 264 6.32 -1.34 -5.85
C ALA A 264 7.27 -1.05 -4.69
N GLU A 265 8.55 -0.80 -4.95
CA GLU A 265 9.55 -0.51 -3.92
C GLU A 265 9.70 -1.64 -2.87
N GLY A 266 9.57 -2.90 -3.33
CA GLY A 266 9.67 -4.10 -2.52
C GLY A 266 8.28 -4.63 -2.13
N ASP A 267 7.96 -5.82 -2.60
CA ASP A 267 6.71 -6.49 -2.26
C ASP A 267 6.58 -6.69 -0.74
N ILE A 268 5.42 -6.38 -0.16
CA ILE A 268 5.19 -6.47 1.30
C ILE A 268 5.53 -7.87 1.83
N LEU A 269 5.20 -8.95 1.12
CA LEU A 269 5.54 -10.31 1.53
C LEU A 269 7.06 -10.49 1.60
N VAL A 270 7.77 -10.11 0.52
CA VAL A 270 9.23 -10.27 0.43
C VAL A 270 9.95 -9.43 1.48
N VAL A 271 9.51 -8.19 1.66
CA VAL A 271 10.04 -7.27 2.67
C VAL A 271 9.78 -7.81 4.08
N ALA A 272 8.58 -8.34 4.34
CA ALA A 272 8.24 -8.92 5.63
C ALA A 272 9.06 -10.18 5.94
N ILE A 273 9.26 -11.07 4.97
CA ILE A 273 10.12 -12.26 5.11
C ILE A 273 11.53 -11.84 5.51
N ARG A 274 12.12 -10.89 4.78
CA ARG A 274 13.46 -10.38 5.09
C ARG A 274 13.50 -9.78 6.49
N LEU A 275 12.59 -8.87 6.80
CA LEU A 275 12.56 -8.17 8.09
C LEU A 275 12.39 -9.14 9.26
N ALA A 276 11.36 -10.00 9.21
CA ALA A 276 11.09 -11.00 10.24
C ALA A 276 12.30 -11.92 10.44
N THR A 277 12.90 -12.43 9.37
CA THR A 277 14.07 -13.32 9.46
C THR A 277 15.26 -12.61 10.12
N GLU A 278 15.57 -11.37 9.74
CA GLU A 278 16.69 -10.63 10.35
C GLU A 278 16.45 -10.35 11.85
N LEU A 279 15.22 -10.03 12.24
CA LEU A 279 14.86 -9.80 13.64
C LEU A 279 14.91 -11.10 14.46
N LEU A 280 14.35 -12.20 13.93
CA LEU A 280 14.35 -13.52 14.60
C LEU A 280 15.78 -14.06 14.79
N LEU A 281 16.68 -13.76 13.85
CA LEU A 281 18.13 -14.03 13.95
C LEU A 281 18.87 -13.05 14.86
N GLU A 282 18.18 -12.12 15.51
CA GLU A 282 18.73 -11.13 16.46
C GLU A 282 19.86 -10.28 15.88
N ARG A 283 19.84 -10.01 14.56
CA ARG A 283 20.90 -9.22 13.90
C ARG A 283 20.84 -7.73 14.24
N TYR A 284 19.64 -7.27 14.58
CA TYR A 284 19.31 -5.95 15.13
C TYR A 284 17.89 -6.03 15.74
N ALA A 285 17.48 -4.98 16.44
CA ALA A 285 16.14 -4.88 17.02
C ALA A 285 15.46 -3.58 16.60
N VAL A 286 14.13 -3.60 16.50
CA VAL A 286 13.31 -2.40 16.35
C VAL A 286 13.12 -1.71 17.70
N PRO A 287 12.77 -0.40 17.73
CA PRO A 287 12.47 0.29 18.98
C PRO A 287 11.42 -0.46 19.83
N PRO A 288 11.68 -0.64 21.14
CA PRO A 288 10.75 -1.32 22.03
C PRO A 288 9.48 -0.48 22.22
N SER A 289 8.44 -1.12 22.77
CA SER A 289 7.19 -0.41 23.09
C SER A 289 7.36 0.60 24.22
N SER A 290 6.72 1.77 24.06
CA SER A 290 6.52 2.71 25.16
C SER A 290 5.45 2.25 26.16
N ASN A 291 4.58 1.33 25.77
CA ASN A 291 3.56 0.71 26.61
C ASN A 291 3.65 -0.83 26.51
N PRO A 292 4.65 -1.46 27.16
CA PRO A 292 4.89 -2.90 27.06
C PRO A 292 3.75 -3.77 27.64
N THR A 293 2.84 -3.18 28.42
CA THR A 293 1.68 -3.86 28.99
C THR A 293 0.42 -3.81 28.11
N SER A 294 0.45 -3.01 27.03
CA SER A 294 -0.66 -2.94 26.07
C SER A 294 -0.97 -4.30 25.46
N LEU A 295 -2.21 -4.48 24.96
CA LEU A 295 -2.61 -5.73 24.32
C LEU A 295 -1.76 -6.01 23.08
N LEU A 296 -1.50 -4.99 22.26
CA LEU A 296 -0.73 -5.12 21.03
C LEU A 296 0.76 -5.42 21.31
N ALA A 297 1.34 -4.85 22.38
CA ALA A 297 2.73 -5.16 22.75
C ALA A 297 2.89 -6.60 23.22
N ARG A 298 1.92 -7.11 23.99
CA ARG A 298 1.92 -8.52 24.41
C ARG A 298 1.77 -9.47 23.22
N HIS A 299 0.95 -9.11 22.24
CA HIS A 299 0.77 -9.87 21.00
C HIS A 299 2.06 -9.96 20.18
N GLU A 300 2.71 -8.82 19.93
CA GLU A 300 4.02 -8.77 19.26
C GLU A 300 5.04 -9.67 19.98
N LEU A 301 5.20 -9.49 21.29
CA LEU A 301 6.19 -10.22 22.08
C LEU A 301 5.94 -11.73 22.04
N SER A 302 4.67 -12.15 22.13
CA SER A 302 4.30 -13.57 22.08
C SER A 302 4.58 -14.19 20.72
N LEU A 303 4.14 -13.56 19.64
CA LEU A 303 4.39 -14.06 18.28
C LEU A 303 5.88 -14.12 17.98
N PHE A 304 6.64 -13.09 18.39
CA PHE A 304 8.08 -13.07 18.23
C PHE A 304 8.74 -14.23 18.97
N ALA A 305 8.38 -14.44 20.24
CA ALA A 305 8.93 -15.52 21.07
C ALA A 305 8.60 -16.91 20.51
N GLU A 306 7.38 -17.12 20.04
CA GLU A 306 6.95 -18.38 19.41
C GLU A 306 7.80 -18.70 18.16
N LEU A 307 7.86 -17.76 17.21
CA LEU A 307 8.60 -17.95 15.97
C LEU A 307 10.10 -18.09 16.20
N GLN A 308 10.64 -17.39 17.21
CA GLN A 308 12.03 -17.53 17.59
C GLN A 308 12.32 -18.89 18.22
N ALA A 309 11.41 -19.42 19.05
CA ALA A 309 11.54 -20.76 19.62
C ALA A 309 11.53 -21.83 18.52
N GLN A 310 10.64 -21.71 17.53
CA GLN A 310 10.62 -22.57 16.35
C GLN A 310 11.95 -22.51 15.58
N LEU A 311 12.44 -21.30 15.28
CA LEU A 311 13.72 -21.14 14.56
C LEU A 311 14.91 -21.74 15.34
N ARG A 312 14.94 -21.60 16.67
CA ARG A 312 15.99 -22.19 17.52
C ARG A 312 15.95 -23.72 17.56
N ALA A 313 14.81 -24.33 17.30
CA ALA A 313 14.67 -25.77 17.16
C ALA A 313 15.16 -26.29 15.79
N MET A 314 15.43 -25.39 14.83
CA MET A 314 15.89 -25.72 13.48
C MET A 314 17.42 -25.57 13.35
N PRO A 315 18.06 -26.31 12.40
CA PRO A 315 19.49 -26.12 12.13
C PRO A 315 19.85 -24.74 11.57
N SER A 316 18.93 -24.10 10.84
CA SER A 316 19.11 -22.79 10.20
C SER A 316 17.78 -22.27 9.64
N HIS A 317 17.67 -20.95 9.46
CA HIS A 317 16.59 -20.29 8.70
C HIS A 317 16.53 -20.71 7.22
N ARG A 318 17.49 -21.51 6.75
CA ARG A 318 17.52 -22.11 5.40
C ARG A 318 17.01 -23.56 5.37
N ALA A 319 16.62 -24.11 6.51
CA ALA A 319 16.05 -25.44 6.58
C ALA A 319 14.65 -25.48 5.94
N PRO A 320 14.23 -26.60 5.31
CA PRO A 320 12.87 -26.74 4.78
C PRO A 320 11.76 -26.47 5.81
N ASP A 321 12.03 -26.77 7.09
CA ASP A 321 11.07 -26.53 8.16
C ASP A 321 10.76 -25.03 8.36
N PHE A 322 11.71 -24.14 8.08
CA PHE A 322 11.51 -22.69 8.17
C PHE A 322 10.48 -22.20 7.15
N ASP A 323 10.48 -22.79 5.95
CA ASP A 323 9.50 -22.51 4.89
C ASP A 323 8.08 -22.87 5.31
N THR A 324 7.91 -23.93 6.08
CA THR A 324 6.58 -24.41 6.50
C THR A 324 6.09 -23.78 7.81
N GLN A 325 6.99 -23.47 8.75
CA GLN A 325 6.60 -23.04 10.10
C GLN A 325 6.75 -21.53 10.33
N ASN A 326 7.77 -20.88 9.73
CA ASN A 326 8.08 -19.47 10.00
C ASN A 326 7.71 -18.53 8.84
N LEU A 327 7.98 -18.90 7.58
CA LEU A 327 7.72 -18.01 6.43
C LEU A 327 6.26 -17.55 6.32
N PRO A 328 5.23 -18.41 6.51
CA PRO A 328 3.82 -17.98 6.47
C PRO A 328 3.49 -16.93 7.54
N SER A 329 4.22 -16.96 8.66
CA SER A 329 4.01 -16.08 9.82
C SER A 329 4.83 -14.80 9.76
N CYS A 330 5.67 -14.59 8.74
CA CYS A 330 6.50 -13.39 8.61
C CYS A 330 5.66 -12.12 8.40
N VAL A 331 4.63 -12.17 7.53
CA VAL A 331 3.71 -11.03 7.35
C VAL A 331 2.91 -10.78 8.64
N PRO A 332 2.26 -11.79 9.26
CA PRO A 332 1.62 -11.61 10.58
C PRO A 332 2.52 -11.00 11.65
N LEU A 333 3.77 -11.45 11.80
CA LEU A 333 4.72 -10.90 12.77
C LEU A 333 5.03 -9.42 12.48
N VAL A 334 5.36 -9.09 11.23
CA VAL A 334 5.68 -7.70 10.84
C VAL A 334 4.47 -6.79 11.00
N THR A 335 3.27 -7.27 10.69
CA THR A 335 2.01 -6.56 10.94
C THR A 335 1.76 -6.36 12.43
N ALA A 336 2.00 -7.36 13.28
CA ALA A 336 1.83 -7.24 14.74
C ALA A 336 2.79 -6.20 15.34
N ILE A 337 4.08 -6.23 14.95
CA ILE A 337 5.06 -5.22 15.33
C ILE A 337 4.58 -3.83 14.89
N GLY A 338 4.16 -3.71 13.64
CA GLY A 338 3.72 -2.44 13.06
C GLY A 338 2.44 -1.89 13.72
N HIS A 339 1.44 -2.73 14.01
CA HIS A 339 0.22 -2.33 14.75
C HIS A 339 0.56 -1.78 16.13
N ARG A 340 1.46 -2.44 16.85
CA ARG A 340 1.89 -1.96 18.16
C ARG A 340 2.64 -0.63 18.04
N MET A 341 3.54 -0.48 17.08
CA MET A 341 4.25 0.79 16.85
C MET A 341 3.30 1.93 16.47
N ALA A 342 2.30 1.66 15.64
CA ALA A 342 1.28 2.63 15.27
C ALA A 342 0.44 3.05 16.48
N TYR A 343 0.08 2.11 17.35
CA TYR A 343 -0.60 2.42 18.61
C TYR A 343 0.27 3.26 19.55
N ASP A 344 1.54 2.90 19.74
CA ASP A 344 2.49 3.69 20.54
C ASP A 344 2.65 5.12 19.99
N ALA A 345 2.78 5.26 18.67
CA ALA A 345 2.85 6.55 18.00
C ALA A 345 1.57 7.38 18.19
N ALA A 346 0.40 6.76 18.05
CA ALA A 346 -0.90 7.38 18.28
C ALA A 346 -1.07 7.86 19.73
N VAL A 347 -0.67 7.06 20.71
CA VAL A 347 -0.64 7.44 22.13
C VAL A 347 0.28 8.65 22.33
N SER A 348 1.49 8.60 21.77
CA SER A 348 2.47 9.68 21.89
C SER A 348 2.02 10.98 21.22
N ALA A 349 1.23 10.89 20.15
CA ALA A 349 0.65 12.03 19.45
C ALA A 349 -0.58 12.61 20.16
N GLY A 350 -1.06 11.98 21.24
CA GLY A 350 -2.24 12.43 21.98
C GLY A 350 -3.55 12.20 21.21
N MET A 351 -3.63 11.13 20.42
CA MET A 351 -4.85 10.75 19.69
C MET A 351 -6.05 10.60 20.64
N ASP A 352 -7.23 11.00 20.17
CA ASP A 352 -8.48 10.89 20.93
C ASP A 352 -8.69 9.45 21.46
N ALA A 353 -9.08 9.33 22.73
CA ALA A 353 -9.18 8.04 23.40
C ALA A 353 -10.21 7.09 22.76
N GLY A 354 -11.31 7.64 22.20
CA GLY A 354 -12.31 6.84 21.50
C GLY A 354 -11.78 6.29 20.18
N LEU A 355 -11.10 7.15 19.40
CA LEU A 355 -10.44 6.72 18.17
C LEU A 355 -9.33 5.71 18.45
N LEU A 356 -8.53 5.93 19.50
CA LEU A 356 -7.44 5.03 19.89
C LEU A 356 -7.98 3.64 20.28
N ALA A 357 -9.05 3.59 21.07
CA ALA A 357 -9.72 2.33 21.43
C ALA A 357 -10.30 1.61 20.21
N LEU A 358 -10.84 2.37 19.25
CA LEU A 358 -11.36 1.81 18.00
C LEU A 358 -10.23 1.28 17.09
N TYR A 359 -9.08 1.96 17.06
CA TYR A 359 -7.90 1.45 16.37
C TYR A 359 -7.39 0.16 17.02
N GLU A 360 -7.22 0.14 18.35
CA GLU A 360 -6.75 -1.04 19.10
C GLU A 360 -7.64 -2.26 18.85
N VAL A 361 -8.98 -2.12 18.95
CA VAL A 361 -9.89 -3.25 18.69
C VAL A 361 -9.89 -3.68 17.23
N SER A 362 -9.63 -2.77 16.28
CA SER A 362 -9.46 -3.14 14.87
C SER A 362 -8.23 -4.03 14.66
N CYS A 363 -7.11 -3.74 15.35
CA CYS A 363 -5.91 -4.56 15.35
C CYS A 363 -6.14 -5.90 16.05
N ILE A 364 -6.88 -5.92 17.18
CA ILE A 364 -7.25 -7.15 17.89
C ILE A 364 -8.06 -8.08 16.99
N LYS A 365 -8.99 -7.54 16.19
CA LYS A 365 -9.81 -8.34 15.27
C LYS A 365 -9.00 -8.99 14.14
N ALA A 366 -7.86 -8.41 13.76
CA ALA A 366 -6.98 -8.97 12.73
C ALA A 366 -6.35 -10.31 13.15
N ASP A 367 -6.20 -10.56 14.45
CA ASP A 367 -5.74 -11.84 15.01
C ASP A 367 -6.53 -12.22 16.27
N ALA A 368 -7.85 -12.22 16.17
CA ALA A 368 -8.73 -12.46 17.31
C ALA A 368 -8.47 -13.81 18.01
N ALA A 369 -7.91 -14.80 17.30
CA ALA A 369 -7.58 -16.10 17.86
C ALA A 369 -6.50 -15.97 18.94
N TRP A 370 -5.40 -15.28 18.65
CA TRP A 370 -4.34 -15.09 19.63
C TRP A 370 -4.84 -14.40 20.91
N TYR A 371 -5.64 -13.33 20.77
CA TYR A 371 -6.17 -12.60 21.93
C TYR A 371 -7.10 -13.46 22.78
N VAL A 372 -7.91 -14.31 22.17
CA VAL A 372 -8.82 -15.21 22.92
C VAL A 372 -8.05 -16.31 23.65
N GLU A 373 -6.95 -16.79 23.08
CA GLU A 373 -6.14 -17.86 23.68
C GLU A 373 -5.18 -17.35 24.77
N ASN A 374 -4.61 -16.16 24.59
CA ASN A 374 -3.50 -15.65 25.40
C ASN A 374 -3.91 -14.52 26.36
N THR A 375 -5.19 -14.15 26.38
CA THR A 375 -5.72 -13.13 27.30
C THR A 375 -7.06 -13.56 27.89
N GLU A 376 -7.60 -12.76 28.82
CA GLU A 376 -8.94 -12.98 29.38
C GLU A 376 -10.07 -12.48 28.46
N ILE A 377 -9.74 -11.93 27.30
CA ILE A 377 -10.72 -11.36 26.37
C ILE A 377 -11.41 -12.48 25.60
N THR A 378 -12.73 -12.58 25.75
CA THR A 378 -13.53 -13.54 24.97
C THR A 378 -13.91 -12.99 23.59
N ARG A 379 -14.37 -13.86 22.68
CA ARG A 379 -14.95 -13.43 21.40
C ARG A 379 -16.12 -12.44 21.56
N VAL A 380 -16.90 -12.59 22.63
CA VAL A 380 -17.99 -11.66 22.97
C VAL A 380 -17.39 -10.35 23.50
N GLY A 381 -16.37 -10.44 24.34
CA GLY A 381 -15.61 -9.28 24.83
C GLY A 381 -15.05 -8.40 23.72
N ILE A 382 -14.48 -8.99 22.65
CA ILE A 382 -13.99 -8.22 21.49
C ILE A 382 -15.13 -7.43 20.83
N ARG A 383 -16.31 -8.05 20.65
CA ARG A 383 -17.49 -7.38 20.07
C ARG A 383 -18.00 -6.25 20.97
N GLU A 384 -17.96 -6.44 22.28
CA GLU A 384 -18.35 -5.41 23.24
C GLU A 384 -17.33 -4.25 23.29
N MET A 385 -16.04 -4.54 23.16
CA MET A 385 -14.99 -3.52 23.03
C MET A 385 -15.23 -2.67 21.77
N GLU A 386 -15.49 -3.32 20.63
CA GLU A 386 -15.81 -2.62 19.38
C GLU A 386 -17.07 -1.77 19.51
N ALA A 387 -18.16 -2.33 20.06
CA ALA A 387 -19.39 -1.58 20.27
C ALA A 387 -19.17 -0.35 21.17
N ARG A 388 -18.43 -0.48 22.28
CA ARG A 388 -18.12 0.65 23.16
C ARG A 388 -17.29 1.72 22.46
N ALA A 389 -16.25 1.33 21.73
CA ALA A 389 -15.39 2.27 21.01
C ALA A 389 -16.18 3.01 19.91
N VAL A 390 -17.01 2.27 19.16
CA VAL A 390 -17.90 2.83 18.14
C VAL A 390 -18.89 3.83 18.73
N GLU A 391 -19.56 3.51 19.84
CA GLU A 391 -20.50 4.44 20.48
C GLU A 391 -19.82 5.65 21.12
N ALA A 392 -18.53 5.56 21.48
CA ALA A 392 -17.75 6.70 21.94
C ALA A 392 -17.38 7.67 20.81
N VAL A 393 -17.08 7.15 19.61
CA VAL A 393 -16.64 7.97 18.46
C VAL A 393 -17.82 8.52 17.66
N PHE A 394 -18.88 7.72 17.48
CA PHE A 394 -19.97 8.03 16.56
C PHE A 394 -20.64 9.41 16.75
N PRO A 395 -20.91 9.90 17.97
CA PRO A 395 -21.51 11.22 18.18
C PRO A 395 -20.67 12.38 17.63
N ARG A 396 -19.37 12.17 17.44
CA ARG A 396 -18.39 13.14 16.92
C ARG A 396 -17.90 12.78 15.52
N LEU A 397 -18.60 11.91 14.80
CA LEU A 397 -18.19 11.48 13.46
C LEU A 397 -17.93 12.69 12.53
N GLU A 398 -18.85 13.65 12.47
CA GLU A 398 -18.70 14.82 11.58
C GLU A 398 -17.44 15.66 11.92
N GLU A 399 -17.17 15.88 13.21
CA GLU A 399 -15.95 16.55 13.69
C GLU A 399 -14.69 15.80 13.20
N PHE A 400 -14.67 14.47 13.34
CA PHE A 400 -13.53 13.68 12.89
C PHE A 400 -13.39 13.65 11.37
N LEU A 401 -14.50 13.66 10.62
CA LEU A 401 -14.44 13.77 9.15
C LEU A 401 -13.85 15.11 8.71
N GLU A 402 -14.22 16.22 9.35
CA GLU A 402 -13.65 17.53 9.08
C GLU A 402 -12.15 17.55 9.40
N ALA A 403 -11.75 16.96 10.53
CA ALA A 403 -10.36 16.87 10.95
C ALA A 403 -9.46 15.99 10.05
N LEU A 404 -10.02 15.18 9.14
CA LEU A 404 -9.22 14.49 8.11
C LEU A 404 -8.61 15.47 7.09
N ASP A 405 -9.15 16.70 6.98
CA ASP A 405 -8.68 17.78 6.12
C ASP A 405 -8.52 17.38 4.64
N VAL A 406 -9.53 16.68 4.10
CA VAL A 406 -9.54 16.20 2.72
C VAL A 406 -10.64 16.77 1.83
N GLU A 407 -11.64 17.46 2.40
CA GLU A 407 -12.81 17.94 1.67
C GLU A 407 -12.47 18.76 0.39
N PRO A 408 -11.47 19.66 0.39
CA PRO A 408 -11.08 20.41 -0.81
C PRO A 408 -10.64 19.53 -1.99
N TYR A 409 -10.19 18.30 -1.72
CA TYR A 409 -9.70 17.34 -2.72
C TYR A 409 -10.78 16.31 -3.14
N ILE A 410 -11.99 16.40 -2.58
CA ILE A 410 -13.09 15.49 -2.89
C ILE A 410 -13.90 15.97 -4.10
N THR A 411 -13.74 15.23 -5.20
CA THR A 411 -14.52 15.35 -6.43
C THR A 411 -15.78 14.48 -6.43
N ALA A 412 -15.89 13.52 -5.50
CA ALA A 412 -17.01 12.58 -5.42
C ALA A 412 -18.37 13.32 -5.26
N PRO A 413 -19.32 13.17 -6.21
CA PRO A 413 -20.60 13.86 -6.13
C PRO A 413 -21.50 13.35 -5.01
N ILE A 414 -21.29 12.11 -4.54
CA ILE A 414 -22.16 11.46 -3.55
C ILE A 414 -22.13 12.07 -2.15
N ILE A 415 -21.16 12.95 -1.85
CA ILE A 415 -20.94 13.50 -0.50
C ILE A 415 -21.98 14.56 -0.08
N SER A 416 -22.78 15.09 -1.01
CA SER A 416 -23.81 16.12 -0.73
C SER A 416 -24.92 16.11 -1.78
N GLU A 417 -26.09 16.64 -1.45
CA GLU A 417 -27.23 16.72 -2.37
C GLU A 417 -26.95 17.67 -3.52
N GLU A 418 -26.26 18.77 -3.24
CA GLU A 418 -25.91 19.81 -4.19
C GLU A 418 -24.93 19.27 -5.24
N LYS A 419 -23.86 18.58 -4.82
CA LYS A 419 -22.90 17.98 -5.76
C LYS A 419 -23.54 16.83 -6.55
N TRP A 420 -24.39 16.02 -5.92
CA TRP A 420 -25.10 14.93 -6.59
C TRP A 420 -26.07 15.46 -7.66
N SER A 421 -26.87 16.47 -7.33
CA SER A 421 -27.82 17.09 -8.26
C SER A 421 -27.10 17.72 -9.45
N ARG A 422 -25.99 18.42 -9.21
CA ARG A 422 -25.15 18.96 -10.30
C ARG A 422 -24.66 17.87 -11.24
N TYR A 423 -24.07 16.80 -10.68
CA TYR A 423 -23.58 15.66 -11.45
C TYR A 423 -24.69 15.02 -12.29
N VAL A 424 -25.87 14.78 -11.71
CA VAL A 424 -27.01 14.20 -12.42
C VAL A 424 -27.46 15.08 -13.60
N ASN A 425 -27.47 16.40 -13.44
CA ASN A 425 -27.83 17.33 -14.51
C ASN A 425 -26.82 17.35 -15.68
N GLU A 426 -25.57 16.93 -15.44
CA GLU A 426 -24.53 16.82 -16.46
C GLU A 426 -24.57 15.47 -17.20
N LEU A 427 -25.34 14.48 -16.70
CA LEU A 427 -25.45 13.18 -17.34
C LEU A 427 -26.22 13.23 -18.65
N GLN A 428 -25.78 12.41 -19.60
CA GLN A 428 -26.50 12.21 -20.85
C GLN A 428 -27.90 11.64 -20.54
N THR A 429 -28.92 12.41 -20.90
CA THR A 429 -30.32 12.02 -20.71
C THR A 429 -30.89 11.45 -22.01
N PHE A 430 -31.42 10.24 -21.93
CA PHE A 430 -32.19 9.62 -23.01
C PHE A 430 -33.68 9.68 -22.65
N SER A 431 -34.43 10.56 -23.31
CA SER A 431 -35.87 10.75 -23.08
C SER A 431 -36.72 10.25 -24.25
N SER A 432 -37.95 9.80 -23.96
CA SER A 432 -38.95 9.50 -25.00
C SER A 432 -39.25 10.77 -25.83
N PRO A 433 -39.47 10.65 -27.16
CA PRO A 433 -39.81 11.79 -28.02
C PRO A 433 -41.08 12.54 -27.57
N ASP A 434 -42.04 11.84 -26.95
CA ASP A 434 -43.36 12.37 -26.61
C ASP A 434 -43.62 12.36 -25.08
N ALA A 435 -42.88 13.17 -24.32
CA ALA A 435 -43.15 13.37 -22.89
C ALA A 435 -44.22 14.44 -22.59
N SER A 436 -45.00 14.88 -23.59
CA SER A 436 -46.08 15.85 -23.42
C SER A 436 -47.48 15.23 -23.23
N SER A 437 -47.63 13.90 -23.30
CA SER A 437 -48.91 13.24 -23.02
C SER A 437 -48.83 12.38 -21.74
N ARG A 438 -49.52 12.84 -20.70
CA ARG A 438 -49.75 12.09 -19.46
C ARG A 438 -50.46 10.77 -19.78
N SER A 439 -49.94 9.64 -19.28
CA SER A 439 -50.72 8.42 -19.11
C SER A 439 -50.07 7.42 -18.13
N VAL A 440 -50.59 7.41 -16.91
CA VAL A 440 -50.92 6.26 -16.05
C VAL A 440 -49.85 5.17 -15.82
N LEU A 441 -49.25 5.20 -14.63
CA LEU A 441 -48.95 3.96 -13.88
C LEU A 441 -49.96 3.88 -12.73
N GLY A 442 -50.83 2.87 -12.76
CA GLY A 442 -51.86 2.64 -11.75
C GLY A 442 -51.29 2.25 -10.37
N PRO A 443 -52.11 2.27 -9.31
CA PRO A 443 -51.65 2.01 -7.95
C PRO A 443 -51.53 0.50 -7.72
N GLY A 444 -50.31 -0.02 -7.56
CA GLY A 444 -50.13 -1.41 -7.16
C GLY A 444 -48.76 -1.97 -7.48
N GLY A 445 -47.81 -1.75 -6.58
CA GLY A 445 -46.48 -2.34 -6.69
C GLY A 445 -45.47 -1.61 -5.83
N MET A 446 -45.77 -1.50 -4.53
CA MET A 446 -44.76 -1.11 -3.54
C MET A 446 -43.74 -2.28 -3.52
N LEU A 447 -42.75 -2.23 -4.40
CA LEU A 447 -41.57 -3.08 -4.34
C LEU A 447 -40.83 -2.68 -3.07
N SER A 448 -41.24 -3.32 -1.98
CA SER A 448 -40.44 -3.43 -0.77
C SER A 448 -39.08 -3.96 -1.21
N SER A 449 -38.08 -3.10 -1.26
CA SER A 449 -36.69 -3.54 -1.32
C SER A 449 -36.35 -4.17 0.04
N LYS A 450 -36.86 -5.39 0.25
CA LYS A 450 -36.31 -6.33 1.22
C LYS A 450 -35.11 -6.99 0.54
N LEU A 451 -33.95 -6.39 0.75
CA LEU A 451 -32.69 -7.10 0.87
C LEU A 451 -32.08 -6.67 2.20
#